data_AF-A0A2H9VV18-F1
#
_entry.id   AF-A0A2H9VV18-F1
#
_cell.length_a   1.000
_cell.length_b   1.000
_cell.length_c   1.000
_cell.angle_alpha   90.00
_cell.angle_beta   90.00
_cell.angle_gamma   90.00
#
_symmetry.space_group_name_H-M   'P 1'
#
loop_
_entity.id
_entity.type
_entity.pdbx_description
1 polymer ?
#
loop_
_entity_poly.entity_id
_entity_poly.type
_entity_poly.pdbx_seq_one_letter_code
_entity_poly.pdbx_strand_id
1 'polypeptide(L)'
;MNQQFSFLTYYSHHGLITQVVKGSIATTLRKDLIKASSLPELIARHDINQAFNKSVVDYIRANDVKPLETLMVGYQKMSPNTFFWIETTITFNGAPDAWEQFNYQGKKPSYFKCVIKLPEIGYTIEAQLNAEHMYTTSAVDQLSKMKRKFLFGYVQEVNGKIITVRAILIGDRVLHNDAMVLYETRSEINAHEIDEFRDMKKISYKNKSLDLEINRVIPERDVKKYLAEIISESDVDKDWGGEQSDLFTTHLHIDGERLRAAFVLKGPSKFHKMQMNDLGKNGDQIARLFDEPADIFILQHCHHISSAVIKTMDAFANQINRPRKYCIINGIDTLRILKAYKKLPKL
;
A
#
# COMPACT_ATOMS: atom_id res chain seq x y z
N MET A 1 18.33 -9.24 1.67
CA MET A 1 18.62 -7.84 1.26
C MET A 1 17.62 -6.94 1.95
N ASN A 2 18.05 -6.02 2.81
CA ASN A 2 17.13 -5.04 3.42
C ASN A 2 16.87 -3.94 2.40
N GLN A 3 15.75 -4.00 1.68
CA GLN A 3 15.35 -2.92 0.78
C GLN A 3 15.32 -1.59 1.55
N GLN A 4 16.10 -0.61 1.10
CA GLN A 4 16.15 0.72 1.70
C GLN A 4 15.28 1.67 0.88
N PHE A 5 14.25 2.22 1.50
CA PHE A 5 13.43 3.25 0.88
C PHE A 5 14.05 4.64 1.11
N SER A 6 13.93 5.51 0.10
CA SER A 6 14.17 6.94 0.22
C SER A 6 13.00 7.71 -0.40
N PHE A 7 13.07 9.04 -0.33
CA PHE A 7 12.03 9.91 -0.88
C PHE A 7 12.64 10.99 -1.78
N LEU A 8 12.09 11.13 -2.98
CA LEU A 8 12.20 12.36 -3.74
C LEU A 8 11.20 13.37 -3.17
N THR A 9 11.68 14.26 -2.31
CA THR A 9 10.83 15.08 -1.43
C THR A 9 10.48 16.42 -2.04
N TYR A 10 9.21 16.79 -1.97
CA TYR A 10 8.70 18.08 -2.47
C TYR A 10 8.23 19.00 -1.33
N TYR A 11 7.78 18.40 -0.23
CA TYR A 11 7.37 19.10 0.99
C TYR A 11 8.00 18.42 2.20
N SER A 12 8.67 19.19 3.07
CA SER A 12 9.30 18.68 4.29
C SER A 12 9.24 19.69 5.43
N HIS A 13 8.47 19.39 6.48
CA HIS A 13 8.34 20.26 7.63
C HIS A 13 9.43 19.95 8.68
N HIS A 14 10.65 20.41 8.44
CA HIS A 14 11.83 20.12 9.28
C HIS A 14 11.60 20.37 10.79
N GLY A 15 10.91 21.46 11.14
CA GLY A 15 10.56 21.76 12.54
C GLY A 15 9.64 20.71 13.20
N LEU A 16 8.70 20.12 12.46
CA LEU A 16 7.89 19.01 12.99
C LEU A 16 8.71 17.72 13.05
N ILE A 17 9.55 17.46 12.05
CA ILE A 17 10.40 16.26 12.07
C ILE A 17 11.27 16.26 13.32
N THR A 18 11.95 17.37 13.66
CA THR A 18 12.77 17.47 14.88
C THR A 18 11.97 17.32 16.17
N GLN A 19 10.68 17.69 16.17
CA GLN A 19 9.79 17.48 17.32
C GLN A 19 9.33 16.03 17.44
N VAL A 20 9.11 15.34 16.32
CA VAL A 20 8.57 13.98 16.25
C VAL A 20 9.67 12.94 16.49
N VAL A 21 10.85 13.10 15.89
CA VAL A 21 11.94 12.14 16.10
C VAL A 21 12.56 12.29 17.48
N LYS A 22 12.76 11.17 18.19
CA LYS A 22 13.31 11.13 19.57
C LYS A 22 14.44 10.11 19.68
N GLY A 23 15.12 10.10 20.83
CA GLY A 23 16.11 9.09 21.19
C GLY A 23 17.30 8.99 20.21
N SER A 24 17.63 7.77 19.80
CA SER A 24 18.74 7.48 18.89
C SER A 24 18.55 8.15 17.52
N ILE A 25 17.32 8.18 16.99
CA ILE A 25 17.01 8.80 15.68
C ILE A 25 17.32 10.29 15.71
N ALA A 26 16.88 10.99 16.76
CA ALA A 26 17.19 12.42 16.94
C ALA A 26 18.70 12.69 17.08
N THR A 27 19.42 11.77 17.73
CA THR A 27 20.88 11.87 17.89
C THR A 27 21.59 11.71 16.54
N THR A 28 21.18 10.74 15.73
CA THR A 28 21.70 10.53 14.37
C THR A 28 21.40 11.72 13.48
N LEU A 29 20.15 12.21 13.47
CA LEU A 29 19.76 13.40 12.71
C LEU A 29 20.64 14.61 13.06
N ARG A 30 20.88 14.88 14.35
CA ARG A 30 21.76 15.98 14.77
C ARG A 30 23.19 15.82 14.26
N LYS A 31 23.75 14.61 14.34
CA LYS A 31 25.10 14.32 13.81
C LYS A 31 25.17 14.57 12.31
N ASP A 32 24.19 14.10 11.56
CA ASP A 32 24.12 14.26 10.11
C ASP A 32 23.98 15.74 9.71
N LEU A 33 23.15 16.51 10.44
CA LEU A 33 23.00 17.95 10.23
C LEU A 33 24.29 18.75 10.55
N ILE A 34 25.01 18.40 11.62
CA ILE A 34 26.30 19.01 11.94
C ILE A 34 27.30 18.73 10.82
N LYS A 35 27.36 17.49 10.34
CA LYS A 35 28.22 17.11 9.22
C LYS A 35 27.87 17.93 7.96
N ALA A 36 26.60 18.00 7.61
CA ALA A 36 26.13 18.73 6.44
C ALA A 36 26.44 20.24 6.53
N SER A 37 26.38 20.84 7.72
CA SER A 37 26.67 22.27 7.92
C SER A 37 28.12 22.68 7.60
N SER A 38 29.04 21.70 7.51
CA SER A 38 30.44 21.94 7.14
C SER A 38 30.68 21.92 5.62
N LEU A 39 29.66 21.59 4.82
CA LEU A 39 29.77 21.44 3.38
C LEU A 39 29.39 22.74 2.65
N PRO A 40 29.82 22.90 1.38
CA PRO A 40 29.35 23.98 0.51
C PRO A 40 27.82 24.01 0.42
N GLU A 41 27.22 25.20 0.31
CA GLU A 41 25.79 25.44 0.47
C GLU A 41 24.88 24.47 -0.32
N LEU A 42 25.19 24.22 -1.60
CA LEU A 42 24.41 23.32 -2.45
C LEU A 42 24.43 21.86 -1.94
N ILE A 43 25.60 21.41 -1.49
CA ILE A 43 25.81 20.06 -0.97
C ILE A 43 25.18 19.94 0.42
N ALA A 44 25.40 20.94 1.28
CA ALA A 44 24.78 21.02 2.61
C ALA A 44 23.25 20.90 2.51
N ARG A 45 22.63 21.63 1.58
CA ARG A 45 21.20 21.55 1.29
C ARG A 45 20.75 20.13 0.91
N HIS A 46 21.49 19.44 0.04
CA HIS A 46 21.16 18.07 -0.33
C HIS A 46 21.26 17.11 0.88
N ASP A 47 22.36 17.17 1.61
CA ASP A 47 22.64 16.28 2.74
C ASP A 47 21.68 16.52 3.92
N ILE A 48 21.32 17.78 4.20
CA ILE A 48 20.31 18.13 5.21
C ILE A 48 18.99 17.42 4.90
N ASN A 49 18.55 17.47 3.64
CA ASN A 49 17.31 16.81 3.24
C ASN A 49 17.40 15.30 3.32
N GLN A 50 18.52 14.73 2.89
CA GLN A 50 18.72 13.29 2.99
C GLN A 50 18.67 12.84 4.46
N ALA A 51 19.26 13.62 5.38
CA ALA A 51 19.20 13.37 6.81
C ALA A 51 17.76 13.41 7.36
N PHE A 52 16.97 14.43 6.98
CA PHE A 52 15.56 14.51 7.36
C PHE A 52 14.74 13.34 6.81
N ASN A 53 14.89 13.01 5.52
CA ASN A 53 14.20 11.88 4.90
C ASN A 53 14.53 10.56 5.58
N LYS A 54 15.82 10.32 5.85
CA LYS A 54 16.29 9.16 6.59
C LYS A 54 15.66 9.09 7.98
N SER A 55 15.63 10.20 8.71
CA SER A 55 15.03 10.24 10.05
C SER A 55 13.53 9.94 10.06
N VAL A 56 12.79 10.35 9.01
CA VAL A 56 11.37 10.01 8.83
C VAL A 56 11.19 8.51 8.56
N VAL A 57 12.00 7.93 7.68
CA VAL A 57 11.98 6.46 7.42
C VAL A 57 12.28 5.69 8.70
N ASP A 58 13.33 6.09 9.43
CA ASP A 58 13.72 5.46 10.70
C ASP A 58 12.62 5.61 11.76
N TYR A 59 11.92 6.76 11.80
CA TYR A 59 10.80 6.97 12.71
C TYR A 59 9.61 6.08 12.39
N ILE A 60 9.22 6.01 11.11
CA ILE A 60 8.13 5.13 10.65
C ILE A 60 8.45 3.68 11.02
N ARG A 61 9.71 3.26 10.89
CA ARG A 61 10.18 1.94 11.26
C ARG A 61 10.12 1.68 12.76
N ALA A 62 10.76 2.53 13.54
CA ALA A 62 10.86 2.35 14.98
C ALA A 62 9.51 2.39 15.71
N ASN A 63 8.53 3.11 15.15
CA ASN A 63 7.20 3.28 15.76
C ASN A 63 6.10 2.48 15.05
N ASP A 64 6.46 1.61 14.12
CA ASP A 64 5.53 0.78 13.35
C ASP A 64 4.33 1.55 12.77
N VAL A 65 4.61 2.74 12.22
CA VAL A 65 3.55 3.62 11.70
C VAL A 65 2.85 2.94 10.53
N LYS A 66 1.53 2.77 10.68
CA LYS A 66 0.70 2.05 9.72
C LYS A 66 0.26 2.94 8.54
N PRO A 67 0.04 2.35 7.35
CA PRO A 67 -0.66 3.04 6.30
C PRO A 67 -2.09 3.36 6.72
N LEU A 68 -2.63 4.46 6.20
CA LEU A 68 -3.97 4.89 6.50
C LEU A 68 -5.01 3.81 6.19
N GLU A 69 -4.84 3.11 5.07
CA GLU A 69 -5.73 2.04 4.65
C GLU A 69 -5.85 0.95 5.70
N THR A 70 -4.74 0.58 6.36
CA THR A 70 -4.73 -0.39 7.46
C THR A 70 -5.45 0.17 8.69
N LEU A 71 -5.22 1.44 9.04
CA LEU A 71 -5.89 2.09 10.17
C LEU A 71 -7.40 2.20 9.96
N MET A 72 -7.86 2.32 8.71
CA MET A 72 -9.27 2.45 8.37
C MET A 72 -10.02 1.11 8.33
N VAL A 73 -9.30 0.01 8.17
CA VAL A 73 -9.85 -1.35 8.15
C VAL A 73 -9.77 -2.01 9.53
N GLY A 74 -8.78 -1.66 10.35
CA GLY A 74 -8.59 -2.22 11.68
C GLY A 74 -9.49 -1.64 12.77
N TYR A 75 -9.57 -2.34 13.91
CA TYR A 75 -10.27 -1.91 15.13
C TYR A 75 -9.71 -0.60 15.76
N GLN A 76 -8.65 -0.01 15.19
CA GLN A 76 -8.07 1.25 15.67
C GLN A 76 -8.83 2.43 15.06
N LYS A 77 -9.73 3.01 15.86
CA LYS A 77 -10.42 4.25 15.50
C LYS A 77 -9.38 5.36 15.33
N MET A 78 -9.36 6.01 14.17
CA MET A 78 -8.53 7.20 13.97
C MET A 78 -8.85 8.25 15.04
N SER A 79 -7.82 8.66 15.77
CA SER A 79 -7.91 9.66 16.82
C SER A 79 -6.89 10.77 16.56
N PRO A 80 -7.11 11.97 17.13
CA PRO A 80 -6.07 13.01 17.13
C PRO A 80 -4.71 12.46 17.59
N ASN A 81 -3.64 12.93 16.96
CA ASN A 81 -2.24 12.52 17.14
C ASN A 81 -1.89 11.11 16.64
N THR A 82 -2.80 10.40 15.97
CA THR A 82 -2.44 9.16 15.26
C THR A 82 -1.56 9.49 14.05
N PHE A 83 -0.32 9.01 14.05
CA PHE A 83 0.57 9.07 12.89
C PHE A 83 0.18 8.03 11.85
N PHE A 84 0.30 8.39 10.58
CA PHE A 84 0.02 7.50 9.46
C PHE A 84 0.84 7.92 8.24
N TRP A 85 0.88 7.04 7.24
CA TRP A 85 1.28 7.40 5.89
C TRP A 85 0.26 6.91 4.87
N ILE A 86 0.24 7.50 3.68
CA ILE A 86 -0.61 7.08 2.56
C ILE A 86 0.10 7.36 1.24
N GLU A 87 -0.09 6.49 0.26
CA GLU A 87 0.44 6.69 -1.09
C GLU A 87 -0.69 6.59 -2.13
N THR A 88 -1.21 7.74 -2.54
CA THR A 88 -2.43 7.80 -3.37
C THR A 88 -2.46 9.07 -4.21
N THR A 89 -3.51 9.23 -5.01
CA THR A 89 -3.77 10.46 -5.75
C THR A 89 -4.22 11.56 -4.79
N ILE A 90 -3.44 12.63 -4.71
CA ILE A 90 -3.70 13.81 -3.90
C ILE A 90 -4.03 14.98 -4.83
N THR A 91 -5.09 15.72 -4.51
CA THR A 91 -5.43 16.97 -5.19
C THR A 91 -4.82 18.14 -4.43
N PHE A 92 -3.94 18.90 -5.06
CA PHE A 92 -3.34 20.10 -4.53
C PHE A 92 -3.95 21.35 -5.17
N ASN A 93 -4.36 22.30 -4.33
CA ASN A 93 -5.01 23.55 -4.73
C ASN A 93 -4.21 24.74 -4.22
N GLY A 94 -3.81 25.63 -5.13
CA GLY A 94 -3.16 26.91 -4.81
C GLY A 94 -1.66 26.85 -4.54
N ALA A 95 -0.96 25.74 -4.84
CA ALA A 95 0.49 25.66 -4.61
C ALA A 95 1.32 26.67 -5.43
N PRO A 96 1.05 26.93 -6.73
CA PRO A 96 1.75 27.97 -7.48
C PRO A 96 1.57 29.36 -6.86
N ASP A 97 0.33 29.74 -6.56
CA ASP A 97 0.02 31.05 -5.96
C ASP A 97 0.67 31.21 -4.58
N ALA A 98 0.63 30.15 -3.76
CA ALA A 98 1.23 30.18 -2.44
C ALA A 98 2.77 30.30 -2.51
N TRP A 99 3.41 29.59 -3.44
CA TRP A 99 4.84 29.69 -3.69
C TRP A 99 5.24 31.10 -4.16
N GLU A 100 4.45 31.70 -5.05
CA GLU A 100 4.69 33.04 -5.55
C GLU A 100 4.58 34.09 -4.43
N GLN A 101 3.51 33.99 -3.63
CA GLN A 101 3.28 34.87 -2.48
C GLN A 101 4.43 34.80 -1.47
N PHE A 102 4.98 33.60 -1.22
CA PHE A 102 6.08 33.38 -0.28
C PHE A 102 7.43 33.91 -0.81
N ASN A 103 7.80 33.56 -2.03
CA ASN A 103 9.15 33.84 -2.56
C ASN A 103 9.30 35.22 -3.20
N TYR A 104 8.23 35.78 -3.77
CA TYR A 104 8.31 37.04 -4.53
C TYR A 104 7.53 38.18 -3.87
N GLN A 105 6.42 37.91 -3.19
CA GLN A 105 5.58 38.95 -2.59
C GLN A 105 5.84 39.16 -1.08
N GLY A 106 6.73 38.36 -0.48
CA GLY A 106 7.09 38.46 0.94
C GLY A 106 5.96 38.14 1.92
N LYS A 107 4.84 37.56 1.47
CA LYS A 107 3.70 37.21 2.32
C LYS A 107 4.00 35.93 3.09
N LYS A 108 4.09 36.04 4.42
CA LYS A 108 4.32 34.90 5.34
C LYS A 108 3.31 34.94 6.49
N PRO A 109 2.65 33.81 6.82
CA PRO A 109 2.69 32.52 6.13
C PRO A 109 1.88 32.52 4.82
N SER A 110 2.26 31.66 3.88
CA SER A 110 1.54 31.47 2.61
C SER A 110 1.11 30.01 2.50
N TYR A 111 -0.19 29.79 2.28
CA TYR A 111 -0.79 28.45 2.40
C TYR A 111 -1.43 27.96 1.11
N PHE A 112 -1.35 26.65 0.91
CA PHE A 112 -2.09 25.91 -0.10
C PHE A 112 -2.75 24.68 0.56
N LYS A 113 -3.63 23.99 -0.17
CA LYS A 113 -4.39 22.85 0.36
C LYS A 113 -4.03 21.57 -0.36
N CYS A 114 -4.04 20.44 0.36
CA CYS A 114 -4.14 19.13 -0.24
C CYS A 114 -5.42 18.41 0.21
N VAL A 115 -6.05 17.70 -0.71
CA VAL A 115 -7.30 16.96 -0.49
C VAL A 115 -7.14 15.55 -1.04
N ILE A 116 -7.49 14.54 -0.23
CA ILE A 116 -7.53 13.13 -0.64
C ILE A 116 -8.97 12.66 -0.45
N LYS A 117 -9.61 12.28 -1.55
CA LYS A 117 -10.95 11.70 -1.51
C LYS A 117 -10.83 10.18 -1.48
N LEU A 118 -11.42 9.54 -0.46
CA LEU A 118 -11.47 8.09 -0.30
C LEU A 118 -12.94 7.64 -0.40
N PRO A 119 -13.55 7.70 -1.61
CA PRO A 119 -14.97 7.44 -1.79
C PRO A 119 -15.35 6.00 -1.37
N GLU A 120 -14.45 5.06 -1.56
CA GLU A 120 -14.58 3.65 -1.17
C GLU A 120 -14.94 3.42 0.31
N ILE A 121 -14.49 4.30 1.19
CA ILE A 121 -14.70 4.23 2.64
C ILE A 121 -15.45 5.46 3.17
N GLY A 122 -15.83 6.38 2.28
CA GLY A 122 -16.67 7.53 2.59
C GLY A 122 -15.98 8.63 3.40
N TYR A 123 -14.65 8.74 3.35
CA TYR A 123 -13.88 9.78 4.04
C TYR A 123 -13.17 10.73 3.07
N THR A 124 -12.91 11.94 3.53
CA THR A 124 -12.05 12.93 2.86
C THR A 124 -10.98 13.39 3.83
N ILE A 125 -9.73 13.42 3.38
CA ILE A 125 -8.60 13.97 4.14
C ILE A 125 -8.27 15.34 3.59
N GLU A 126 -8.06 16.28 4.50
CA GLU A 126 -7.66 17.64 4.16
C GLU A 126 -6.44 18.05 4.97
N ALA A 127 -5.50 18.74 4.32
CA ALA A 127 -4.38 19.40 5.00
C ALA A 127 -4.17 20.81 4.44
N GLN A 128 -3.81 21.73 5.34
CA GLN A 128 -3.28 23.04 4.98
C GLN A 128 -1.76 22.99 5.05
N LEU A 129 -1.11 23.37 3.96
CA LEU A 129 0.33 23.26 3.76
C LEU A 129 0.93 24.66 3.62
N ASN A 130 1.97 24.97 4.41
CA ASN A 130 2.73 26.21 4.28
C ASN A 130 3.79 26.07 3.17
N ALA A 131 3.81 27.01 2.22
CA ALA A 131 4.76 27.05 1.11
C ALA A 131 6.22 27.15 1.56
N GLU A 132 6.48 27.61 2.79
CA GLU A 132 7.85 27.66 3.34
C GLU A 132 8.53 26.28 3.46
N HIS A 133 7.74 25.20 3.48
CA HIS A 133 8.24 23.83 3.57
C HIS A 133 8.39 23.16 2.20
N MET A 134 8.14 23.88 1.11
CA MET A 134 8.42 23.40 -0.25
C MET A 134 9.90 23.59 -0.57
N TYR A 135 10.53 22.54 -1.10
CA TYR A 135 12.00 22.52 -1.18
C TYR A 135 12.58 23.00 -2.51
N THR A 136 11.88 22.78 -3.61
CA THR A 136 12.38 23.06 -4.95
C THR A 136 11.35 23.82 -5.77
N THR A 137 11.79 24.52 -6.81
CA THR A 137 10.88 25.06 -7.82
C THR A 137 10.07 23.96 -8.50
N SER A 138 10.67 22.77 -8.69
CA SER A 138 9.94 21.58 -9.17
C SER A 138 8.85 21.10 -8.22
N ALA A 139 8.93 21.40 -6.91
CA ALA A 139 7.87 21.08 -5.96
C ALA A 139 6.56 21.78 -6.31
N VAL A 140 6.61 22.96 -6.95
CA VAL A 140 5.40 23.68 -7.38
C VAL A 140 4.60 22.85 -8.39
N ASP A 141 5.25 22.32 -9.41
CA ASP A 141 4.58 21.45 -10.39
C ASP A 141 4.12 20.14 -9.75
N GLN A 142 4.97 19.55 -8.91
CA GLN A 142 4.73 18.24 -8.29
C GLN A 142 3.67 18.26 -7.19
N LEU A 143 3.41 19.43 -6.61
CA LEU A 143 2.36 19.69 -5.63
C LEU A 143 1.27 20.57 -6.23
N SER A 144 1.00 20.45 -7.54
CA SER A 144 -0.13 21.10 -8.20
C SER A 144 -1.09 20.09 -8.81
N LYS A 145 -2.38 20.44 -8.84
CA LYS A 145 -3.45 19.63 -9.44
C LYS A 145 -3.49 18.23 -8.80
N MET A 146 -3.87 17.21 -9.56
CA MET A 146 -3.93 15.83 -9.09
C MET A 146 -2.62 15.11 -9.41
N LYS A 147 -1.93 14.61 -8.38
CA LYS A 147 -0.69 13.83 -8.52
C LYS A 147 -0.71 12.67 -7.54
N ARG A 148 -0.19 11.51 -7.94
CA ARG A 148 0.08 10.41 -7.00
C ARG A 148 1.30 10.79 -6.17
N LYS A 149 1.18 10.79 -4.85
CA LYS A 149 2.26 11.14 -3.92
C LYS A 149 2.17 10.31 -2.65
N PHE A 150 3.32 10.08 -2.04
CA PHE A 150 3.44 9.63 -0.66
C PHE A 150 3.25 10.82 0.28
N LEU A 151 2.43 10.65 1.32
CA LEU A 151 2.24 11.61 2.40
C LEU A 151 2.45 10.90 3.74
N PHE A 152 3.32 11.46 4.58
CA PHE A 152 3.45 11.09 5.99
C PHE A 152 3.01 12.27 6.86
N GLY A 153 2.18 12.00 7.87
CA GLY A 153 1.61 13.01 8.74
C GLY A 153 0.91 12.42 9.95
N TYR A 154 0.18 13.27 10.67
CA TYR A 154 -0.67 12.82 11.78
C TYR A 154 -2.04 13.49 11.74
N VAL A 155 -3.03 12.81 12.32
CA VAL A 155 -4.41 13.30 12.44
C VAL A 155 -4.44 14.46 13.43
N GLN A 156 -4.92 15.62 13.01
CA GLN A 156 -5.19 16.75 13.91
C GLN A 156 -6.60 16.63 14.50
N GLU A 157 -7.59 16.36 13.64
CA GLU A 157 -8.99 16.33 14.02
C GLU A 157 -9.76 15.36 13.13
N VAL A 158 -10.79 14.73 13.68
CA VAL A 158 -11.76 13.89 12.94
C VAL A 158 -13.14 14.49 13.14
N ASN A 159 -13.69 15.10 12.08
CA ASN A 159 -15.02 15.70 12.09
C ASN A 159 -15.94 14.96 11.11
N GLY A 160 -16.67 13.98 11.64
CA GLY A 160 -17.53 13.12 10.85
C GLY A 160 -16.75 12.36 9.77
N LYS A 161 -16.96 12.73 8.50
CA LYS A 161 -16.31 12.13 7.32
C LYS A 161 -15.07 12.90 6.85
N ILE A 162 -14.72 14.01 7.50
CA ILE A 162 -13.56 14.83 7.15
C ILE A 162 -12.48 14.62 8.22
N ILE A 163 -11.27 14.32 7.77
CA ILE A 163 -10.11 14.11 8.61
C ILE A 163 -9.11 15.20 8.28
N THR A 164 -8.87 16.10 9.24
CA THR A 164 -7.86 17.14 9.09
C THR A 164 -6.52 16.59 9.56
N VAL A 165 -5.49 16.73 8.74
CA VAL A 165 -4.17 16.16 9.00
C VAL A 165 -3.08 17.21 8.91
N ARG A 166 -2.02 17.02 9.69
CA ARG A 166 -0.80 17.79 9.57
C ARG A 166 0.20 16.97 8.78
N ALA A 167 0.49 17.40 7.56
CA ALA A 167 1.53 16.76 6.75
C ALA A 167 2.92 17.11 7.32
N ILE A 168 3.78 16.10 7.38
CA ILE A 168 5.19 16.22 7.77
C ILE A 168 6.08 16.11 6.53
N LEU A 169 5.80 15.14 5.65
CA LEU A 169 6.56 14.90 4.44
C LEU A 169 5.63 14.54 3.29
N ILE A 170 5.86 15.12 2.11
CA ILE A 170 5.21 14.73 0.84
C ILE A 170 6.27 14.55 -0.24
N GLY A 171 6.24 13.42 -0.94
CA GLY A 171 7.25 13.06 -1.92
C GLY A 171 6.85 11.89 -2.81
N ASP A 172 7.78 11.48 -3.68
CA ASP A 172 7.72 10.17 -4.35
C ASP A 172 8.62 9.19 -3.61
N ARG A 173 8.09 8.00 -3.32
CA ARG A 173 8.86 6.93 -2.68
C ARG A 173 9.76 6.26 -3.71
N VAL A 174 11.03 6.08 -3.36
CA VAL A 174 12.04 5.45 -4.22
C VAL A 174 12.62 4.23 -3.49
N LEU A 175 12.60 3.08 -4.15
CA LEU A 175 13.25 1.85 -3.68
C LEU A 175 14.72 1.87 -4.11
N HIS A 176 15.65 1.80 -3.16
CA HIS A 176 17.05 1.50 -3.46
C HIS A 176 17.27 -0.02 -3.37
N ASN A 177 17.77 -0.60 -4.46
CA ASN A 177 18.39 -1.91 -4.47
C ASN A 177 19.92 -1.71 -4.61
N ASP A 178 20.72 -2.49 -3.88
CA ASP A 178 22.19 -2.34 -3.81
C ASP A 178 22.88 -2.53 -5.18
N ALA A 179 22.18 -3.13 -6.14
CA ALA A 179 22.57 -3.13 -7.55
C ALA A 179 21.79 -2.04 -8.28
N MET A 180 22.52 -1.11 -8.91
CA MET A 180 22.00 -0.11 -9.84
C MET A 180 20.78 -0.58 -10.65
N VAL A 181 19.89 0.38 -10.91
CA VAL A 181 18.73 0.39 -11.80
C VAL A 181 17.38 0.33 -11.07
N LEU A 182 16.62 1.40 -11.32
CA LEU A 182 15.18 1.57 -11.12
C LEU A 182 14.39 0.36 -11.66
N TYR A 183 14.28 -0.70 -10.86
CA TYR A 183 13.23 -1.68 -11.02
C TYR A 183 12.29 -1.52 -9.84
N GLU A 184 11.12 -0.93 -10.11
CA GLU A 184 9.94 -1.12 -9.26
C GLU A 184 9.74 -2.63 -9.12
N THR A 185 10.23 -3.22 -8.03
CA THR A 185 9.72 -4.53 -7.62
C THR A 185 8.31 -4.25 -7.13
N ARG A 186 7.34 -4.36 -8.05
CA ARG A 186 5.93 -4.28 -7.68
C ARG A 186 5.66 -5.37 -6.67
N SER A 187 5.07 -5.00 -5.54
CA SER A 187 4.63 -5.96 -4.52
C SER A 187 3.51 -6.86 -5.06
N GLU A 188 2.77 -6.40 -6.06
CA GLU A 188 1.81 -7.22 -6.81
C GLU A 188 2.53 -8.14 -7.79
N ILE A 189 2.23 -9.43 -7.71
CA ILE A 189 2.56 -10.41 -8.74
C ILE A 189 1.28 -10.90 -9.42
N ASN A 190 1.39 -11.26 -10.69
CA ASN A 190 0.32 -11.91 -11.42
C ASN A 190 0.24 -13.39 -11.04
N ALA A 191 -0.97 -13.95 -11.05
CA ALA A 191 -1.19 -15.35 -10.69
C ALA A 191 -0.34 -16.33 -11.53
N HIS A 192 -0.05 -15.99 -12.78
CA HIS A 192 0.73 -16.84 -13.67
C HIS A 192 2.25 -16.85 -13.41
N GLU A 193 2.73 -15.97 -12.51
CA GLU A 193 4.12 -15.92 -12.03
C GLU A 193 4.32 -16.88 -10.85
N ILE A 194 3.24 -17.40 -10.28
CA ILE A 194 3.27 -18.54 -9.35
C ILE A 194 3.46 -19.81 -10.19
N ASP A 195 4.51 -20.57 -9.90
CA ASP A 195 4.90 -21.73 -10.71
C ASP A 195 3.79 -22.78 -10.75
N GLU A 196 3.11 -23.01 -9.63
CA GLU A 196 1.98 -23.94 -9.51
C GLU A 196 0.78 -23.52 -10.38
N PHE A 197 0.67 -22.25 -10.79
CA PHE A 197 -0.41 -21.73 -11.63
C PHE A 197 0.03 -21.40 -13.06
N ARG A 198 1.29 -21.62 -13.41
CA ARG A 198 1.90 -21.21 -14.69
C ARG A 198 1.12 -21.67 -15.92
N ASP A 199 0.47 -22.83 -15.87
CA ASP A 199 -0.29 -23.37 -17.00
C ASP A 199 -1.55 -22.55 -17.35
N MET A 200 -2.01 -21.66 -16.47
CA MET A 200 -3.08 -20.72 -16.81
C MET A 200 -2.73 -19.81 -17.99
N LYS A 201 -1.43 -19.61 -18.30
CA LYS A 201 -0.96 -18.88 -19.51
C LYS A 201 -1.44 -19.53 -20.80
N LYS A 202 -1.67 -20.85 -20.80
CA LYS A 202 -2.20 -21.60 -21.96
C LYS A 202 -3.65 -21.21 -22.27
N ILE A 203 -4.36 -20.64 -21.30
CA ILE A 203 -5.75 -20.18 -21.47
C ILE A 203 -5.75 -18.67 -21.69
N SER A 204 -6.06 -18.23 -22.91
CA SER A 204 -6.19 -16.81 -23.24
C SER A 204 -7.38 -16.16 -22.51
N TYR A 205 -7.22 -14.91 -22.07
CA TYR A 205 -8.31 -14.08 -21.54
C TYR A 205 -9.46 -13.89 -22.54
N LYS A 206 -9.19 -14.02 -23.85
CA LYS A 206 -10.20 -13.92 -24.91
C LYS A 206 -10.91 -15.26 -25.19
N ASN A 207 -10.64 -16.30 -24.42
CA ASN A 207 -11.28 -17.59 -24.61
C ASN A 207 -12.78 -17.46 -24.30
N LYS A 208 -13.62 -17.65 -25.32
CA LYS A 208 -15.08 -17.49 -25.23
C LYS A 208 -15.76 -18.40 -24.22
N SER A 209 -15.11 -19.49 -23.80
CA SER A 209 -15.67 -20.36 -22.77
C SER A 209 -15.40 -19.85 -21.34
N LEU A 210 -14.70 -18.73 -21.17
CA LEU A 210 -14.52 -18.09 -19.88
C LEU A 210 -15.69 -17.16 -19.65
N ASP A 211 -16.76 -17.72 -19.08
CA ASP A 211 -17.93 -16.97 -18.67
C ASP A 211 -17.93 -16.90 -17.13
N LEU A 212 -17.96 -15.67 -16.60
CA LEU A 212 -18.03 -15.44 -15.15
C LEU A 212 -19.20 -16.18 -14.51
N GLU A 213 -20.33 -16.32 -15.22
CA GLU A 213 -21.53 -17.00 -14.71
C GLU A 213 -21.25 -18.46 -14.33
N ILE A 214 -20.25 -19.11 -14.92
CA ILE A 214 -19.81 -20.45 -14.52
C ILE A 214 -19.40 -20.48 -13.04
N ASN A 215 -18.78 -19.41 -12.52
CA ASN A 215 -18.36 -19.37 -11.13
C ASN A 215 -19.54 -19.36 -10.14
N ARG A 216 -20.79 -19.08 -10.57
CA ARG A 216 -21.96 -19.16 -9.67
C ARG A 216 -22.20 -20.56 -9.12
N VAL A 217 -21.85 -21.58 -9.91
CA VAL A 217 -22.07 -22.98 -9.56
C VAL A 217 -20.82 -23.65 -8.98
N ILE A 218 -19.76 -22.89 -8.71
CA ILE A 218 -18.53 -23.39 -8.09
C ILE A 218 -18.47 -22.87 -6.65
N PRO A 219 -18.86 -23.68 -5.65
CA PRO A 219 -18.76 -23.32 -4.25
C PRO A 219 -17.34 -22.95 -3.83
N GLU A 220 -17.21 -22.08 -2.82
CA GLU A 220 -15.93 -21.68 -2.22
C GLU A 220 -15.10 -22.90 -1.78
N ARG A 221 -15.76 -23.88 -1.16
CA ARG A 221 -15.13 -25.15 -0.74
C ARG A 221 -14.49 -25.93 -1.90
N ASP A 222 -15.09 -25.87 -3.09
CA ASP A 222 -14.61 -26.59 -4.26
C ASP A 222 -13.39 -25.85 -4.83
N VAL A 223 -13.44 -24.51 -4.88
CA VAL A 223 -12.27 -23.69 -5.22
C VAL A 223 -11.11 -23.95 -4.25
N LYS A 224 -11.36 -23.93 -2.94
CA LYS A 224 -10.37 -24.24 -1.89
C LYS A 224 -9.71 -25.59 -2.14
N LYS A 225 -10.53 -26.63 -2.34
CA LYS A 225 -10.05 -27.98 -2.67
C LYS A 225 -9.22 -28.02 -3.95
N TYR A 226 -9.69 -27.41 -5.04
CA TYR A 226 -8.97 -27.43 -6.31
C TYR A 226 -7.65 -26.69 -6.25
N LEU A 227 -7.59 -25.55 -5.56
CA LEU A 227 -6.35 -24.80 -5.37
C LEU A 227 -5.36 -25.61 -4.51
N ALA A 228 -5.81 -26.22 -3.41
CA ALA A 228 -4.98 -27.09 -2.59
C ALA A 228 -4.40 -28.26 -3.41
N GLU A 229 -5.23 -28.93 -4.23
CA GLU A 229 -4.77 -29.99 -5.13
C GLU A 229 -3.74 -29.51 -6.17
N ILE A 230 -3.91 -28.30 -6.72
CA ILE A 230 -2.99 -27.72 -7.71
C ILE A 230 -1.63 -27.39 -7.06
N ILE A 231 -1.64 -26.84 -5.84
CA ILE A 231 -0.41 -26.50 -5.12
C ILE A 231 0.18 -27.70 -4.37
N SER A 232 -0.43 -28.88 -4.46
CA SER A 232 -0.04 -30.11 -3.73
C SER A 232 -0.13 -30.02 -2.20
N GLU A 233 -1.05 -29.19 -1.69
CA GLU A 233 -1.35 -29.10 -0.26
C GLU A 233 -2.34 -30.20 0.14
N SER A 234 -1.89 -31.11 1.02
CA SER A 234 -2.65 -32.30 1.43
C SER A 234 -3.52 -32.08 2.66
N ASP A 235 -3.14 -31.12 3.52
CA ASP A 235 -3.83 -30.84 4.78
C ASP A 235 -4.68 -29.58 4.64
N VAL A 236 -5.89 -29.75 4.10
CA VAL A 236 -6.88 -28.67 4.05
C VAL A 236 -7.70 -28.69 5.33
N ASP A 237 -7.33 -27.80 6.26
CA ASP A 237 -8.04 -27.64 7.53
C ASP A 237 -9.53 -27.33 7.35
N LYS A 238 -10.34 -27.84 8.28
CA LYS A 238 -11.77 -27.55 8.35
C LYS A 238 -12.00 -26.13 8.85
N ASP A 239 -12.82 -25.38 8.11
CA ASP A 239 -13.24 -24.02 8.43
C ASP A 239 -13.70 -23.89 9.90
N TRP A 240 -12.96 -23.14 10.72
CA TRP A 240 -13.34 -22.76 12.08
C TRP A 240 -13.34 -21.24 12.28
N GLY A 241 -14.14 -20.75 13.22
CA GLY A 241 -14.52 -19.33 13.33
C GLY A 241 -13.38 -18.33 13.59
N GLY A 242 -12.14 -18.77 13.80
CA GLY A 242 -10.96 -17.93 14.04
C GLY A 242 -9.94 -17.89 12.90
N GLU A 243 -10.20 -18.54 11.76
CA GLU A 243 -9.23 -18.64 10.65
C GLU A 243 -8.79 -17.28 10.08
N GLN A 244 -7.48 -17.06 10.09
CA GLN A 244 -6.86 -15.84 9.54
C GLN A 244 -6.77 -15.88 8.01
N SER A 245 -6.63 -17.08 7.43
CA SER A 245 -6.66 -17.37 6.00
C SER A 245 -7.47 -18.63 5.71
N ASP A 246 -8.02 -18.73 4.51
CA ASP A 246 -8.82 -19.88 4.06
C ASP A 246 -7.93 -21.05 3.61
N LEU A 247 -6.69 -20.80 3.18
CA LEU A 247 -5.69 -21.81 2.85
C LEU A 247 -4.29 -21.26 3.16
N PHE A 248 -3.44 -22.08 3.77
CA PHE A 248 -2.04 -21.76 4.05
C PHE A 248 -1.14 -22.86 3.50
N THR A 249 -0.01 -22.49 2.89
CA THR A 249 0.99 -23.44 2.44
C THR A 249 2.41 -22.92 2.70
N THR A 250 3.36 -23.84 2.82
CA THR A 250 4.79 -23.53 2.97
C THR A 250 5.60 -23.78 1.71
N HIS A 251 4.97 -24.22 0.61
CA HIS A 251 5.69 -24.76 -0.55
C HIS A 251 5.20 -24.22 -1.89
N LEU A 252 4.70 -22.98 -1.92
CA LEU A 252 4.42 -22.28 -3.17
C LEU A 252 5.74 -21.81 -3.80
N HIS A 253 5.86 -21.81 -5.13
CA HIS A 253 7.09 -21.38 -5.81
C HIS A 253 6.89 -20.16 -6.71
N ILE A 254 7.88 -19.28 -6.72
CA ILE A 254 8.01 -18.18 -7.68
C ILE A 254 9.44 -18.19 -8.20
N ASP A 255 9.60 -18.32 -9.52
CA ASP A 255 10.93 -18.45 -10.16
C ASP A 255 11.78 -19.58 -9.53
N GLY A 256 11.12 -20.66 -9.10
CA GLY A 256 11.75 -21.78 -8.39
C GLY A 256 12.10 -21.54 -6.92
N GLU A 257 11.93 -20.33 -6.38
CA GLU A 257 12.10 -20.05 -4.96
C GLU A 257 10.85 -20.44 -4.16
N ARG A 258 11.06 -21.24 -3.12
CA ARG A 258 10.00 -21.71 -2.22
C ARG A 258 9.60 -20.61 -1.22
N LEU A 259 8.30 -20.33 -1.14
CA LEU A 259 7.70 -19.29 -0.29
C LEU A 259 6.50 -19.83 0.50
N ARG A 260 6.22 -19.21 1.65
CA ARG A 260 4.98 -19.42 2.40
C ARG A 260 3.88 -18.55 1.82
N ALA A 261 2.70 -19.11 1.62
CA ALA A 261 1.56 -18.41 1.05
C ALA A 261 0.33 -18.55 1.94
N ALA A 262 -0.41 -17.45 2.08
CA ALA A 262 -1.72 -17.43 2.73
C ALA A 262 -2.77 -16.94 1.73
N PHE A 263 -3.95 -17.56 1.73
CA PHE A 263 -5.02 -17.28 0.79
C PHE A 263 -6.28 -16.81 1.53
N VAL A 264 -6.96 -15.82 0.96
CA VAL A 264 -8.39 -15.59 1.23
C VAL A 264 -9.17 -15.94 -0.02
N LEU A 265 -10.17 -16.79 0.13
CA LEU A 265 -11.05 -17.28 -0.92
C LEU A 265 -12.45 -16.76 -0.67
N LYS A 266 -13.14 -16.30 -1.72
CA LYS A 266 -14.52 -15.81 -1.62
C LYS A 266 -15.36 -16.31 -2.80
N GLY A 267 -16.24 -17.25 -2.50
CA GLY A 267 -17.11 -17.93 -3.46
C GLY A 267 -18.38 -17.15 -3.80
N PRO A 268 -19.37 -17.83 -4.41
CA PRO A 268 -20.51 -17.19 -5.08
C PRO A 268 -21.66 -16.76 -4.16
N SER A 269 -21.56 -16.94 -2.84
CA SER A 269 -22.60 -16.53 -1.88
C SER A 269 -23.00 -15.06 -2.05
N LYS A 270 -22.05 -14.21 -2.45
CA LYS A 270 -22.27 -12.84 -2.91
C LYS A 270 -21.69 -12.67 -4.31
N PHE A 271 -22.44 -13.11 -5.32
CA PHE A 271 -21.98 -13.05 -6.70
C PHE A 271 -22.18 -11.65 -7.30
N HIS A 272 -21.25 -10.74 -6.98
CA HIS A 272 -21.15 -9.41 -7.57
C HIS A 272 -19.69 -8.95 -7.49
N LYS A 273 -19.38 -7.78 -8.04
CA LYS A 273 -18.04 -7.19 -7.86
C LYS A 273 -17.72 -7.05 -6.36
N MET A 274 -16.63 -7.67 -5.90
CA MET A 274 -16.20 -7.65 -4.50
C MET A 274 -15.87 -6.22 -4.06
N GLN A 275 -16.39 -5.85 -2.91
CA GLN A 275 -16.17 -4.60 -2.21
C GLN A 275 -15.59 -4.86 -0.81
N MET A 276 -15.14 -3.81 -0.12
CA MET A 276 -14.56 -3.94 1.22
C MET A 276 -15.51 -4.58 2.24
N ASN A 277 -16.83 -4.39 2.10
CA ASN A 277 -17.85 -4.97 2.98
C ASN A 277 -18.12 -6.47 2.72
N ASP A 278 -17.48 -7.07 1.72
CA ASP A 278 -17.53 -8.51 1.45
C ASP A 278 -16.41 -9.27 2.16
N LEU A 279 -15.41 -8.55 2.69
CA LEU A 279 -14.22 -9.08 3.34
C LEU A 279 -14.36 -9.08 4.87
N GLY A 280 -15.40 -9.78 5.34
CA GLY A 280 -15.73 -9.88 6.76
C GLY A 280 -16.69 -8.80 7.24
N LYS A 281 -17.38 -9.06 8.37
CA LYS A 281 -18.40 -8.16 8.94
C LYS A 281 -17.83 -6.77 9.28
N ASN A 282 -16.54 -6.70 9.59
CA ASN A 282 -15.81 -5.47 9.94
C ASN A 282 -14.81 -5.06 8.84
N GLY A 283 -14.77 -5.74 7.69
CA GLY A 283 -13.78 -5.49 6.63
C GLY A 283 -12.36 -5.98 6.97
N ASP A 284 -12.17 -6.65 8.10
CA ASP A 284 -10.89 -6.99 8.71
C ASP A 284 -10.19 -8.22 8.10
N GLN A 285 -10.79 -8.88 7.10
CA GLN A 285 -10.23 -10.11 6.50
C GLN A 285 -8.85 -9.88 5.87
N ILE A 286 -8.60 -8.71 5.24
CA ILE A 286 -7.28 -8.39 4.69
C ILE A 286 -6.26 -8.22 5.82
N ALA A 287 -6.64 -7.56 6.91
CA ALA A 287 -5.74 -7.40 8.05
C ALA A 287 -5.34 -8.77 8.63
N ARG A 288 -6.32 -9.64 8.84
CA ARG A 288 -6.11 -11.02 9.32
C ARG A 288 -5.23 -11.83 8.37
N LEU A 289 -5.47 -11.73 7.06
CA LEU A 289 -4.64 -12.37 6.05
C LEU A 289 -3.18 -11.92 6.18
N PHE A 290 -2.92 -10.63 6.35
CA PHE A 290 -1.55 -10.09 6.47
C PHE A 290 -0.92 -10.29 7.86
N ASP A 291 -1.66 -10.77 8.85
CA ASP A 291 -1.10 -11.22 10.14
C ASP A 291 -0.54 -12.65 10.05
N GLU A 292 -0.91 -13.42 9.03
CA GLU A 292 -0.35 -14.74 8.78
C GLU A 292 1.18 -14.69 8.59
N PRO A 293 1.91 -15.73 9.03
CA PRO A 293 3.35 -15.84 8.84
C PRO A 293 3.70 -16.29 7.42
N ALA A 294 3.11 -15.63 6.41
CA ALA A 294 3.36 -15.87 4.99
C ALA A 294 4.30 -14.81 4.37
N ASP A 295 4.89 -15.18 3.24
CA ASP A 295 5.76 -14.34 2.41
C ASP A 295 4.99 -13.73 1.23
N ILE A 296 3.93 -14.41 0.78
CA ILE A 296 2.97 -13.94 -0.22
C ILE A 296 1.51 -14.11 0.25
N PHE A 297 0.68 -13.11 -0.04
CA PHE A 297 -0.74 -13.08 0.32
C PHE A 297 -1.62 -13.06 -0.92
N ILE A 298 -2.56 -13.99 -1.02
CA ILE A 298 -3.34 -14.22 -2.24
C ILE A 298 -4.80 -13.97 -1.93
N LEU A 299 -5.43 -13.05 -2.66
CA LEU A 299 -6.86 -12.81 -2.56
C LEU A 299 -7.56 -13.33 -3.81
N GLN A 300 -8.43 -14.33 -3.63
CA GLN A 300 -9.25 -14.91 -4.68
C GLN A 300 -10.73 -14.52 -4.52
N HIS A 301 -11.38 -14.20 -5.64
CA HIS A 301 -12.82 -14.02 -5.69
C HIS A 301 -13.43 -14.58 -6.99
N CYS A 302 -14.67 -15.07 -6.88
CA CYS A 302 -15.43 -15.63 -8.00
C CYS A 302 -15.89 -14.59 -9.06
N HIS A 303 -15.79 -13.29 -8.77
CA HIS A 303 -16.14 -12.19 -9.67
C HIS A 303 -15.01 -11.16 -9.79
N HIS A 304 -15.26 -10.03 -10.45
CA HIS A 304 -14.37 -8.86 -10.42
C HIS A 304 -14.13 -8.34 -8.99
N ILE A 305 -12.95 -7.76 -8.75
CA ILE A 305 -12.55 -7.17 -7.46
C ILE A 305 -12.46 -5.64 -7.62
N SER A 306 -12.91 -4.87 -6.63
CA SER A 306 -12.86 -3.41 -6.69
C SER A 306 -11.46 -2.85 -6.49
N SER A 307 -11.23 -1.65 -7.01
CA SER A 307 -9.97 -0.93 -6.84
C SER A 307 -9.67 -0.63 -5.37
N ALA A 308 -10.71 -0.44 -4.54
CA ALA A 308 -10.55 -0.24 -3.10
C ALA A 308 -9.85 -1.43 -2.43
N VAL A 309 -10.33 -2.64 -2.71
CA VAL A 309 -9.77 -3.89 -2.20
C VAL A 309 -8.32 -4.07 -2.65
N ILE A 310 -8.03 -3.81 -3.93
CA ILE A 310 -6.67 -3.91 -4.49
C ILE A 310 -5.73 -2.90 -3.81
N LYS A 311 -6.15 -1.63 -3.66
CA LYS A 311 -5.37 -0.62 -2.94
C LYS A 311 -5.10 -1.02 -1.49
N THR A 312 -6.06 -1.64 -0.82
CA THR A 312 -5.86 -2.11 0.55
C THR A 312 -4.82 -3.25 0.59
N MET A 313 -4.91 -4.24 -0.30
CA MET A 313 -3.89 -5.29 -0.43
C MET A 313 -2.50 -4.68 -0.67
N ASP A 314 -2.40 -3.70 -1.59
CA ASP A 314 -1.16 -2.97 -1.89
C ASP A 314 -0.59 -2.24 -0.67
N ALA A 315 -1.44 -1.55 0.10
CA ALA A 315 -1.02 -0.83 1.29
C ALA A 315 -0.46 -1.75 2.38
N PHE A 316 -1.10 -2.91 2.61
CA PHE A 316 -0.61 -3.91 3.55
C PHE A 316 0.67 -4.60 3.08
N ALA A 317 0.80 -4.85 1.79
CA ALA A 317 1.98 -5.45 1.18
C ALA A 317 3.19 -4.50 1.20
N ASN A 318 2.97 -3.21 1.00
CA ASN A 318 4.04 -2.20 0.93
C ASN A 318 4.36 -1.54 2.28
N GLN A 319 4.06 -2.18 3.40
CA GLN A 319 4.46 -1.68 4.71
C GLN A 319 5.97 -1.50 4.79
N ILE A 320 6.42 -0.29 5.17
CA ILE A 320 7.83 0.12 5.17
C ILE A 320 8.73 -0.84 5.98
N ASN A 321 8.15 -1.53 6.97
CA ASN A 321 8.87 -2.41 7.89
C ASN A 321 8.93 -3.85 7.40
N ARG A 322 8.03 -4.22 6.49
CA ARG A 322 7.83 -5.60 6.06
C ARG A 322 7.21 -5.62 4.65
N PRO A 323 7.96 -5.19 3.61
CA PRO A 323 7.51 -5.32 2.24
C PRO A 323 7.28 -6.80 1.94
N ARG A 324 6.09 -7.13 1.45
CA ARG A 324 5.63 -8.50 1.18
C ARG A 324 4.96 -8.55 -0.19
N LYS A 325 4.91 -9.72 -0.80
CA LYS A 325 4.27 -9.90 -2.10
C LYS A 325 2.77 -10.14 -1.91
N TYR A 326 1.96 -9.76 -2.89
CA TYR A 326 0.56 -10.15 -2.96
C TYR A 326 0.14 -10.52 -4.37
N CYS A 327 -0.95 -11.28 -4.49
CA CYS A 327 -1.54 -11.65 -5.76
C CYS A 327 -3.07 -11.51 -5.70
N ILE A 328 -3.65 -11.03 -6.80
CA ILE A 328 -5.11 -10.92 -6.98
C ILE A 328 -5.57 -11.95 -8.01
N ILE A 329 -6.50 -12.82 -7.63
CA ILE A 329 -7.13 -13.81 -8.50
C ILE A 329 -8.63 -13.47 -8.62
N ASN A 330 -9.01 -12.75 -9.68
CA ASN A 330 -10.41 -12.44 -9.95
C ASN A 330 -11.17 -13.66 -10.54
N GLY A 331 -12.46 -13.50 -10.82
CA GLY A 331 -13.30 -14.58 -11.35
C GLY A 331 -12.82 -15.17 -12.68
N ILE A 332 -12.30 -14.35 -13.59
CA ILE A 332 -11.75 -14.84 -14.86
C ILE A 332 -10.44 -15.60 -14.63
N ASP A 333 -9.55 -15.08 -13.78
CA ASP A 333 -8.31 -15.77 -13.45
C ASP A 333 -8.57 -17.11 -12.72
N THR A 334 -9.59 -17.14 -11.85
CA THR A 334 -10.09 -18.39 -11.23
C THR A 334 -10.47 -19.40 -12.30
N LEU A 335 -11.31 -19.03 -13.28
CA LEU A 335 -11.70 -19.94 -14.37
C LEU A 335 -10.52 -20.38 -15.23
N ARG A 336 -9.55 -19.49 -15.48
CA ARG A 336 -8.34 -19.83 -16.25
C ARG A 336 -7.49 -20.87 -15.52
N ILE A 337 -7.30 -20.72 -14.21
CA ILE A 337 -6.63 -21.71 -13.37
C ILE A 337 -7.40 -23.02 -13.42
N LEU A 338 -8.69 -23.03 -13.03
CA LEU A 338 -9.47 -24.26 -12.99
C LEU A 338 -9.53 -24.97 -14.35
N LYS A 339 -9.62 -24.23 -15.46
CA LYS A 339 -9.61 -24.81 -16.81
C LYS A 339 -8.26 -25.42 -17.16
N ALA A 340 -7.15 -24.73 -16.89
CA ALA A 340 -5.81 -25.22 -17.20
C ALA A 340 -5.50 -26.56 -16.51
N TYR A 341 -5.98 -26.73 -15.28
CA TYR A 341 -5.77 -27.93 -14.47
C TYR A 341 -6.93 -28.93 -14.51
N LYS A 342 -7.87 -28.76 -15.45
CA LYS A 342 -9.02 -29.66 -15.66
C LYS A 342 -9.90 -29.84 -14.40
N LYS A 343 -10.06 -28.76 -13.62
CA LYS A 343 -10.86 -28.68 -12.39
C LYS A 343 -12.20 -27.96 -12.57
N LEU A 344 -12.56 -27.56 -13.80
CA LEU A 344 -13.90 -27.05 -14.05
C LEU A 344 -14.95 -28.15 -13.81
N PRO A 345 -16.09 -27.84 -13.18
CA PRO A 345 -17.20 -28.78 -13.07
C PRO A 345 -17.64 -29.23 -14.47
N LYS A 346 -18.11 -30.47 -14.58
CA LYS A 346 -18.87 -30.90 -15.75
C LYS A 346 -20.22 -30.19 -15.67
N LEU A 347 -20.38 -29.16 -16.52
CA LEU A 347 -21.64 -28.45 -16.69
C LEU A 347 -22.67 -29.29 -17.44
#